data_AF-A0A3G6RCP3-F1
#
_entry.id   AF-A0A3G6RCP3-F1
#
_cell.length_a   1.000
_cell.length_b   1.000
_cell.length_c   1.000
_cell.angle_alpha   90.00
_cell.angle_beta   90.00
_cell.angle_gamma   90.00
#
_symmetry.space_group_name_H-M   'P 1'
#
loop_
_entity.id
_entity.type
_entity.pdbx_description
1 polymer ?
#
loop_
_entity_poly.entity_id
_entity_poly.type
_entity_poly.pdbx_seq_one_letter_code
_entity_poly.pdbx_strand_id
1 'polypeptide(L)'
;MTGLEKDVLQNGLCEGCECTGFVAKLNYVVDATAKTATVTDASTFGAGDDLNVANIHVYDKNGKEKHGQITADAGNAVLDISSLNLSSIDILGTVISTKGCKADLGIYSIGSVALSGQLGNKNNQGVRD
;
A
#
# COMPACT_ATOMS: atom_id res chain seq x y z
N MET A 1 30.40 -9.34 13.15
CA MET A 1 29.02 -9.75 13.45
C MET A 1 28.93 -11.25 13.27
N THR A 2 28.68 -11.95 14.35
CA THR A 2 28.48 -13.41 14.35
C THR A 2 27.04 -13.72 13.92
N GLY A 3 26.78 -14.92 13.39
CA GLY A 3 25.43 -15.29 12.92
C GLY A 3 24.33 -15.14 13.97
N LEU A 4 24.67 -15.34 15.25
CA LEU A 4 23.77 -15.19 16.40
C LEU A 4 23.26 -13.75 16.62
N GLU A 5 24.09 -12.73 16.35
CA GLU A 5 23.68 -11.33 16.51
C GLU A 5 22.67 -10.90 15.43
N LYS A 6 22.76 -11.54 14.26
CA LYS A 6 21.86 -11.27 13.13
C LYS A 6 20.46 -11.85 13.38
N ASP A 7 20.38 -13.05 13.95
CA ASP A 7 19.10 -13.70 14.28
C ASP A 7 18.36 -12.98 15.42
N VAL A 8 19.07 -12.51 16.45
CA VAL A 8 18.44 -11.77 17.56
C VAL A 8 17.95 -10.40 17.10
N LEU A 9 18.70 -9.71 16.23
CA LEU A 9 18.25 -8.44 15.66
C LEU A 9 17.12 -8.64 14.64
N GLN A 10 17.16 -9.67 13.80
CA GLN A 10 16.08 -9.98 12.87
C GLN A 10 14.80 -10.41 13.60
N ASN A 11 14.89 -11.25 14.64
CA ASN A 11 13.72 -11.75 15.37
C ASN A 11 13.22 -10.82 16.49
N GLY A 12 14.05 -9.87 16.93
CA GLY A 12 13.70 -8.89 17.95
C GLY A 12 13.19 -7.55 17.40
N LEU A 13 13.50 -7.22 16.13
CA LEU A 13 13.01 -6.01 15.46
C LEU A 13 11.88 -6.31 14.45
N CYS A 14 11.84 -7.51 13.85
CA CYS A 14 10.61 -8.06 13.29
C CYS A 14 10.24 -9.30 14.11
N GLU A 15 9.01 -9.43 14.59
CA GLU A 15 8.49 -10.72 15.06
C GLU A 15 8.33 -11.67 13.85
N GLY A 16 9.45 -12.24 13.38
CA GLY A 16 9.49 -13.08 12.19
C GLY A 16 9.50 -12.27 10.89
N CYS A 17 10.68 -11.86 10.41
CA CYS A 17 10.81 -11.25 9.08
C CYS A 17 10.61 -12.27 7.92
N GLU A 18 10.03 -13.45 8.16
CA GLU A 18 9.68 -14.42 7.13
C GLU A 18 8.29 -14.07 6.57
N CYS A 19 8.25 -13.08 5.70
CA CYS A 19 7.06 -12.64 4.96
C CYS A 19 6.65 -13.63 3.87
N THR A 20 6.69 -14.93 4.20
CA THR A 20 6.39 -16.04 3.31
C THR A 20 4.90 -16.03 2.97
N GLY A 21 4.58 -15.93 1.68
CA GLY A 21 3.21 -15.84 1.19
C GLY A 21 2.57 -14.44 1.32
N PHE A 22 3.30 -13.44 1.82
CA PHE A 22 2.87 -12.04 1.78
C PHE A 22 3.16 -11.43 0.41
N VAL A 23 2.10 -11.16 -0.35
CA VAL A 23 2.17 -10.46 -1.64
C VAL A 23 1.24 -9.26 -1.58
N ALA A 24 1.81 -8.10 -1.28
CA ALA A 24 1.04 -6.86 -1.22
C ALA A 24 0.57 -6.43 -2.61
N LYS A 25 -0.71 -6.06 -2.69
CA LYS A 25 -1.34 -5.61 -3.93
C LYS A 25 -2.50 -4.68 -3.65
N LEU A 26 -2.42 -3.47 -4.21
CA LEU A 26 -3.48 -2.48 -4.15
C LEU A 26 -3.94 -2.14 -5.57
N ASN A 27 -5.24 -2.27 -5.82
CA ASN A 27 -5.87 -1.77 -7.04
C ASN A 27 -6.38 -0.35 -6.80
N TYR A 28 -6.42 0.47 -7.84
CA TYR A 28 -6.96 1.82 -7.74
C TYR A 28 -7.91 2.13 -8.90
N VAL A 29 -8.82 3.05 -8.63
CA VAL A 29 -9.69 3.72 -9.61
C VAL A 29 -9.70 5.21 -9.28
N VAL A 30 -9.28 6.05 -10.20
CA VAL A 30 -9.45 7.51 -10.12
C VAL A 30 -10.60 7.89 -11.04
N ASP A 31 -11.64 8.51 -10.48
CA ASP A 31 -12.73 9.11 -11.23
C ASP A 31 -12.60 10.64 -11.16
N ALA A 32 -12.09 11.24 -12.23
CA ALA A 32 -11.93 12.69 -12.33
C ALA A 32 -13.28 13.44 -12.41
N THR A 33 -14.36 12.77 -12.80
CA THR A 33 -15.71 13.36 -12.89
C THR A 33 -16.36 13.40 -11.52
N ALA A 34 -16.39 12.26 -10.82
CA ALA A 34 -16.89 12.16 -9.44
C ALA A 34 -15.92 12.78 -8.41
N LYS A 35 -14.67 13.06 -8.82
CA LYS A 35 -13.58 13.57 -7.98
C LYS A 35 -13.27 12.64 -6.82
N THR A 36 -13.21 11.34 -7.10
CA THR A 36 -12.90 10.30 -6.12
C THR A 36 -11.68 9.48 -6.55
N ALA A 37 -10.91 9.04 -5.56
CA ALA A 37 -9.92 7.99 -5.72
C ALA A 37 -10.31 6.81 -4.82
N THR A 38 -10.60 5.68 -5.42
CA THR A 38 -10.88 4.42 -4.71
C THR A 38 -9.64 3.55 -4.77
N VAL A 39 -9.19 3.08 -3.62
CA VAL A 39 -8.12 2.08 -3.52
C VAL A 39 -8.68 0.85 -2.82
N THR A 40 -8.42 -0.33 -3.39
CA THR A 40 -8.95 -1.61 -2.93
C THR A 40 -7.80 -2.56 -2.65
N ASP A 41 -7.83 -3.20 -1.49
CA ASP A 41 -6.87 -4.24 -1.17
C ASP A 41 -7.16 -5.52 -1.95
N ALA A 42 -6.10 -6.08 -2.54
CA ALA A 42 -6.11 -7.36 -3.22
C ALA A 42 -4.85 -8.17 -2.85
N SER A 43 -4.28 -7.86 -1.68
CA SER A 43 -3.08 -8.50 -1.16
C SER A 43 -3.39 -9.95 -0.82
N THR A 44 -2.37 -10.80 -0.89
CA THR A 44 -2.47 -12.18 -0.40
C THR A 44 -1.54 -12.36 0.78
N PHE A 45 -2.00 -13.12 1.76
CA PHE A 45 -1.28 -13.39 3.00
C PHE A 45 -1.07 -14.90 3.18
N GLY A 46 0.02 -15.28 3.84
CA GLY A 46 0.29 -16.66 4.21
C GLY A 46 -0.68 -17.17 5.29
N ALA A 47 -0.62 -18.46 5.60
CA ALA A 47 -1.51 -19.06 6.60
C ALA A 47 -1.38 -18.38 7.99
N GLY A 48 -2.52 -17.95 8.53
CA GLY A 48 -2.61 -17.27 9.83
C GLY A 48 -2.01 -15.86 9.86
N ASP A 49 -1.73 -15.26 8.69
CA ASP A 49 -1.47 -13.83 8.54
C ASP A 49 -2.66 -13.19 7.81
N ASP A 50 -2.83 -11.88 7.96
CA ASP A 50 -3.95 -11.14 7.38
C ASP A 50 -3.63 -9.66 7.21
N LEU A 51 -4.53 -8.89 6.61
CA LEU A 51 -4.37 -7.44 6.58
C LEU A 51 -4.50 -6.86 8.00
N ASN A 52 -3.48 -6.14 8.45
CA ASN A 52 -3.61 -5.28 9.63
C ASN A 52 -4.16 -3.91 9.20
N VAL A 53 -3.45 -3.26 8.27
CA VAL A 53 -3.87 -1.97 7.72
C VAL A 53 -3.19 -1.71 6.38
N ALA A 54 -3.92 -1.12 5.43
CA ALA A 54 -3.33 -0.45 4.28
C ALA A 54 -3.51 1.06 4.41
N ASN A 55 -2.41 1.80 4.52
CA ASN A 55 -2.41 3.26 4.57
C ASN A 55 -2.29 3.82 3.15
N ILE A 56 -3.25 4.63 2.74
CA ILE A 56 -3.34 5.19 1.40
C ILE A 56 -3.15 6.69 1.47
N HIS A 57 -2.31 7.22 0.58
CA HIS A 57 -2.02 8.63 0.45
C HIS A 57 -2.15 9.03 -1.02
N VAL A 58 -2.87 10.11 -1.29
CA VAL A 58 -3.08 10.66 -2.63
C VAL A 58 -2.58 12.09 -2.65
N TYR A 59 -1.56 12.34 -3.48
CA TYR A 59 -0.89 13.63 -3.59
C TYR A 59 -1.21 14.29 -4.92
N ASP A 60 -1.29 15.62 -4.92
CA ASP A 60 -1.20 16.40 -6.15
C ASP A 60 0.20 16.98 -6.36
N LYS A 61 0.46 17.46 -7.57
CA LYS A 61 1.73 18.14 -7.93
C LYS A 61 2.07 19.38 -7.10
N ASN A 62 1.11 19.92 -6.35
CA ASN A 62 1.31 21.08 -5.47
C ASN A 62 1.61 20.66 -4.03
N GLY A 63 1.71 19.35 -3.76
CA GLY A 63 1.97 18.79 -2.43
C GLY A 63 0.75 18.72 -1.52
N LYS A 64 -0.48 18.91 -2.04
CA LYS A 64 -1.69 18.66 -1.25
C LYS A 64 -1.95 17.16 -1.17
N GLU A 65 -2.44 16.72 -0.02
CA GLU A 65 -2.62 15.30 0.28
C GLU A 65 -4.06 14.97 0.72
N LYS A 66 -4.50 13.77 0.37
CA LYS A 66 -5.63 13.07 1.01
C LYS A 66 -5.16 11.72 1.56
N HIS A 67 -5.62 11.38 2.75
CA HIS A 67 -5.26 10.14 3.43
C HIS A 67 -6.50 9.29 3.72
N GLY A 68 -6.32 7.97 3.66
CA GLY A 68 -7.35 6.98 3.93
C GLY A 68 -6.73 5.66 4.34
N GLN A 69 -7.53 4.77 4.91
CA GLN A 69 -7.06 3.49 5.42
C GLN A 69 -8.03 2.37 5.04
N ILE A 70 -7.48 1.16 4.89
CA ILE A 70 -8.24 -0.08 4.72
C ILE A 70 -7.85 -0.98 5.89
N THR A 71 -8.82 -1.39 6.70
CA THR A 71 -8.61 -2.25 7.89
C THR A 71 -9.37 -3.56 7.82
N ALA A 72 -10.07 -3.81 6.71
CA ALA A 72 -10.82 -5.04 6.47
C ALA A 72 -10.27 -5.71 5.20
N ASP A 73 -10.20 -7.04 5.21
CA ASP A 73 -9.69 -7.81 4.08
C ASP A 73 -10.55 -7.60 2.84
N ALA A 74 -9.88 -7.45 1.69
CA ALA A 74 -10.53 -7.06 0.43
C ALA A 74 -11.38 -5.76 0.54
N GLY A 75 -11.13 -4.94 1.56
CA GLY A 75 -11.81 -3.67 1.76
C GLY A 75 -11.29 -2.59 0.81
N ASN A 76 -11.94 -1.42 0.87
CA ASN A 76 -11.57 -0.27 0.05
C ASN A 76 -11.61 1.04 0.84
N ALA A 77 -10.72 1.96 0.46
CA ALA A 77 -10.74 3.35 0.87
C ALA A 77 -11.24 4.20 -0.30
N VAL A 78 -12.24 5.05 -0.06
CA VAL A 78 -12.73 6.03 -1.03
C VAL A 78 -12.37 7.42 -0.53
N LEU A 79 -11.51 8.11 -1.30
CA LEU A 79 -10.99 9.42 -0.95
C LEU A 79 -11.62 10.49 -1.84
N ASP A 80 -12.13 11.56 -1.23
CA ASP A 80 -12.52 12.78 -1.96
C ASP A 80 -11.26 13.57 -2.35
N ILE A 81 -11.00 13.63 -3.65
CA ILE A 81 -9.87 14.33 -4.25
C ILE A 81 -10.27 15.66 -4.88
N SER A 82 -11.46 16.18 -4.57
CA SER A 82 -12.01 17.40 -5.17
C SER A 82 -11.16 18.66 -4.95
N SER A 83 -10.38 18.69 -3.87
CA SER A 83 -9.47 19.79 -3.55
C SER A 83 -8.07 19.67 -4.18
N LEU A 84 -7.79 18.55 -4.86
CA LEU A 84 -6.50 18.23 -5.47
C LEU A 84 -6.43 18.68 -6.93
N ASN A 85 -5.23 18.97 -7.40
CA ASN A 85 -4.98 19.24 -8.81
C ASN A 85 -4.91 17.93 -9.61
N LEU A 86 -6.00 17.61 -10.31
CA LEU A 86 -6.15 16.36 -11.06
C LEU A 86 -5.25 16.26 -12.31
N SER A 87 -4.50 17.30 -12.68
CA SER A 87 -3.58 17.22 -13.83
C SER A 87 -2.39 16.28 -13.60
N SER A 88 -2.06 16.01 -12.34
CA SER A 88 -1.07 15.02 -11.94
C SER A 88 -1.32 14.63 -10.50
N ILE A 89 -1.68 13.37 -10.30
CA ILE A 89 -1.92 12.75 -9.01
C ILE A 89 -0.95 11.60 -8.82
N ASP A 90 -0.41 11.48 -7.62
CA ASP A 90 0.36 10.33 -7.18
C ASP A 90 -0.43 9.58 -6.11
N ILE A 91 -0.43 8.26 -6.16
CA ILE A 91 -1.05 7.40 -5.14
C ILE A 91 0.04 6.54 -4.54
N LEU A 92 0.19 6.62 -3.22
CA LEU A 92 1.08 5.82 -2.41
C LEU A 92 0.25 4.97 -1.46
N GLY A 93 0.65 3.72 -1.29
CA GLY A 93 -0.03 2.77 -0.43
C GLY A 93 0.97 1.94 0.34
N THR A 94 0.84 1.88 1.66
CA THR A 94 1.63 1.00 2.52
C THR A 94 0.72 -0.08 3.07
N VAL A 95 0.96 -1.34 2.69
CA VAL A 95 0.26 -2.51 3.22
C VAL A 95 1.06 -3.08 4.38
N ILE A 96 0.39 -3.32 5.51
CA ILE A 96 0.96 -3.91 6.72
C ILE A 96 0.12 -5.14 7.08
N SER A 97 0.77 -6.29 7.24
CA SER A 97 0.11 -7.52 7.69
C SER A 97 0.03 -7.61 9.21
N THR A 98 -0.82 -8.50 9.74
CA THR A 98 -0.96 -8.72 11.19
C THR A 98 0.30 -9.29 11.83
N LYS A 99 1.13 -9.99 11.04
CA LYS A 99 2.48 -10.43 11.44
C LYS A 99 3.58 -9.38 11.21
N GLY A 100 3.22 -8.15 10.85
CA GLY A 100 4.16 -7.04 10.73
C GLY A 100 4.94 -6.96 9.42
N CYS A 101 4.57 -7.75 8.39
CA CYS A 101 5.14 -7.60 7.06
C CYS A 101 4.67 -6.31 6.41
N LYS A 102 5.61 -5.53 5.87
CA LYS A 102 5.31 -4.24 5.24
C LYS A 102 5.71 -4.24 3.77
N ALA A 103 4.85 -3.67 2.93
CA ALA A 103 5.20 -3.33 1.56
C ALA A 103 4.69 -1.94 1.21
N ASP A 104 5.54 -1.18 0.52
CA ASP A 104 5.22 0.13 -0.03
C ASP A 104 4.98 -0.01 -1.54
N LEU A 105 3.82 0.44 -1.97
CA LEU A 105 3.33 0.41 -3.34
C LEU A 105 3.06 1.84 -3.79
N GLY A 106 3.18 2.10 -5.09
CA GLY A 106 2.87 3.43 -5.60
C GLY A 106 2.74 3.52 -7.11
N ILE A 107 2.00 4.52 -7.53
CA ILE A 107 1.85 4.94 -8.91
C ILE A 107 1.90 6.47 -8.97
N TYR A 108 2.56 6.98 -10.01
CA TYR A 108 2.89 8.39 -10.13
C TYR A 108 2.36 8.95 -11.45
N SER A 109 2.13 10.26 -11.47
CA SER A 109 1.74 11.02 -12.65
C SER A 109 0.45 10.52 -13.30
N ILE A 110 -0.54 10.16 -12.47
CA ILE A 110 -1.90 9.88 -12.95
C ILE A 110 -2.52 11.19 -13.44
N GLY A 111 -2.87 11.23 -14.73
CA GLY A 111 -3.49 12.39 -15.36
C GLY A 111 -4.97 12.56 -15.02
N SER A 112 -5.61 13.57 -15.63
CA SER A 112 -6.98 14.00 -15.32
C SER A 112 -8.10 13.15 -15.94
N VAL A 113 -7.81 11.91 -16.33
CA VAL A 113 -8.79 11.01 -16.96
C VAL A 113 -9.18 9.89 -16.02
N ALA A 114 -10.39 9.37 -16.17
CA ALA A 114 -10.80 8.19 -15.43
C ALA A 114 -9.84 7.03 -15.75
N LEU A 115 -9.16 6.52 -14.73
CA LEU A 115 -8.12 5.51 -14.87
C LEU A 115 -8.27 4.47 -13.78
N SER A 116 -8.00 3.22 -14.12
CA SER A 116 -7.86 2.14 -13.16
C SER A 116 -6.56 1.39 -13.40
N GLY A 117 -6.06 0.74 -12.35
CA GLY A 117 -4.84 -0.04 -12.44
C GLY A 117 -4.44 -0.63 -11.11
N GLN A 118 -3.17 -1.03 -11.04
CA GLN A 118 -2.55 -1.62 -9.86
C GLN A 118 -1.37 -0.74 -9.46
N LEU A 119 -1.20 -0.53 -8.15
CA LEU A 119 -0.01 0.18 -7.67
C LEU A 119 1.22 -0.72 -7.93
N GLY A 120 2.27 -0.12 -8.48
CA GLY A 120 3.53 -0.81 -8.69
C GLY A 120 4.25 -1.02 -7.38
N ASN A 121 4.87 -2.20 -7.21
CA ASN A 121 5.66 -2.49 -6.02
C ASN A 121 6.92 -1.61 -5.99
N LYS A 122 7.14 -0.89 -4.88
CA LYS A 122 8.28 0.01 -4.70
C LYS A 122 9.29 -0.56 -3.72
N ASN A 123 8.80 -1.11 -2.60
CA ASN A 123 9.60 -1.88 -1.64
C ASN A 123 8.74 -3.02 -1.10
N ASN A 124 9.16 -4.26 -1.32
CA ASN A 124 8.52 -5.43 -0.73
C ASN A 124 9.46 -6.08 0.27
N GLN A 125 9.03 -6.23 1.52
CA GLN A 125 9.74 -7.08 2.46
C GLN A 125 9.46 -8.58 2.20
N GLY A 126 8.43 -8.90 1.42
CA GLY A 126 8.06 -10.26 1.02
C GLY A 126 8.50 -10.64 -0.39
N VAL A 127 9.80 -10.88 -0.59
CA VAL A 127 10.31 -12.05 -1.33
C VAL A 127 11.71 -12.34 -0.78
N ARG A 128 11.83 -13.39 0.04
CA ARG A 128 13.11 -14.11 0.21
C ARG A 128 12.83 -15.53 -0.22
N ASP A 129 13.39 -15.89 -1.37
CA ASP A 129 13.55 -17.30 -1.76
C ASP A 129 14.41 -18.04 -0.72
#